data_AF-A0A653DLC5-F1
#
_entry.id   AF-A0A653DLC5-F1
#
_cell.length_a   1.000
_cell.length_b   1.000
_cell.length_c   1.000
_cell.angle_alpha   90.00
_cell.angle_beta   90.00
_cell.angle_gamma   90.00
#
_symmetry.space_group_name_H-M   'P 1'
#
loop_
_entity.id
_entity.type
_entity.pdbx_description
1 polymer ?
#
loop_
_entity_poly.entity_id
_entity_poly.type
_entity_poly.pdbx_seq_one_letter_code
_entity_poly.pdbx_strand_id
1 'polypeptide(L)'
;MHFFNIKYTLILLNIIGSHPGKVGSKFQTFLYYSLFLCVVFVVSLSAINMFTNNITAVEVATTLAAFFVIFHHLTRLKNIFYLFCVTLTTWTMLTVSLSKLPFECYVPKWMPLRSLIILEDVVCVAVCLVLHCTNMLFMTIVTLLALQVRMLSDNFGNIFELEDCDEMTRIELKEWIQHHCFLLKYVDTVNEAFSRGMLVYLGNVVGFLCSYIFILSISDISDFGSVIPIVNVILPGSQKRVAVTAGSFGELSLETCMKVLNTVVSYYMFLKTMIDA
;
A
#
# COMPACT_ATOMS: atom_id res chain seq x y z
N MET A 1 30.90 10.70 -9.33
CA MET A 1 30.05 9.50 -9.59
C MET A 1 28.85 9.94 -10.41
N HIS A 2 28.85 9.70 -11.72
CA HIS A 2 27.61 9.75 -12.49
C HIS A 2 26.82 8.51 -12.10
N PHE A 3 25.71 8.68 -11.40
CA PHE A 3 24.77 7.58 -11.20
C PHE A 3 24.16 7.24 -12.56
N PHE A 4 24.88 6.44 -13.34
CA PHE A 4 24.42 5.92 -14.62
C PHE A 4 23.03 5.32 -14.41
N ASN A 5 22.85 4.58 -13.31
CA ASN A 5 21.57 4.01 -12.88
C ASN A 5 20.45 5.03 -12.67
N ILE A 6 20.66 6.23 -12.09
CA ILE A 6 19.55 7.18 -11.88
C ILE A 6 18.97 7.68 -13.20
N LYS A 7 19.81 7.90 -14.21
CA LYS A 7 19.32 8.32 -15.54
C LYS A 7 18.53 7.20 -16.21
N TYR A 8 18.98 5.95 -16.09
CA TYR A 8 18.19 4.80 -16.57
C TYR A 8 16.94 4.59 -15.75
N THR A 9 16.97 4.76 -14.43
CA THR A 9 15.80 4.65 -13.55
C THR A 9 14.79 5.74 -13.85
N LEU A 10 15.19 6.99 -14.10
CA LEU A 10 14.27 8.06 -14.51
C LEU A 10 13.74 7.84 -15.93
N ILE A 11 14.56 7.37 -16.87
CA ILE A 11 14.07 6.97 -18.20
C ILE A 11 13.08 5.81 -18.08
N LEU A 12 13.38 4.82 -17.23
CA LEU A 12 12.51 3.68 -16.95
C LEU A 12 11.20 4.17 -16.35
N LEU A 13 11.23 4.94 -15.25
CA LEU A 13 10.06 5.57 -14.61
C LEU A 13 9.24 6.39 -15.61
N ASN A 14 9.88 7.04 -16.60
CA ASN A 14 9.19 7.75 -17.68
C ASN A 14 8.58 6.83 -18.74
N ILE A 15 9.11 5.62 -18.93
CA ILE A 15 8.51 4.61 -19.81
C ILE A 15 7.31 3.94 -19.12
N ILE A 16 7.40 3.64 -17.82
CA ILE A 16 6.32 3.00 -17.03
C ILE A 16 5.24 4.00 -16.54
N GLY A 17 5.39 5.29 -16.82
CA GLY A 17 4.38 6.30 -16.47
C GLY A 17 4.39 6.76 -15.02
N SER A 18 5.44 6.41 -14.27
CA SER A 18 5.63 6.75 -12.86
C SER A 18 6.67 7.86 -12.65
N HIS A 19 7.01 8.61 -13.71
CA HIS A 19 8.02 9.67 -13.64
C HIS A 19 7.47 10.91 -12.90
N PRO A 20 8.10 11.33 -11.79
CA PRO A 20 7.55 12.34 -10.89
C PRO A 20 7.43 13.74 -11.51
N GLY A 21 8.16 14.01 -12.60
CA GLY A 21 8.16 15.33 -13.26
C GLY A 21 7.41 15.42 -14.60
N LYS A 22 6.67 14.39 -15.03
CA LYS A 22 5.96 14.42 -16.33
C LYS A 22 4.52 13.92 -16.21
N VAL A 23 3.59 14.69 -16.73
CA VAL A 23 2.17 14.31 -16.85
C VAL A 23 2.02 13.27 -17.97
N GLY A 24 1.21 12.25 -17.73
CA GLY A 24 1.18 11.02 -18.52
C GLY A 24 1.08 11.25 -20.03
N SER A 25 2.02 10.69 -20.80
CA SER A 25 2.06 10.87 -22.26
C SER A 25 1.17 9.85 -22.98
N LYS A 26 0.62 10.21 -24.14
CA LYS A 26 -0.14 9.26 -25.00
C LYS A 26 0.69 8.02 -25.36
N PHE A 27 2.01 8.13 -25.39
CA PHE A 27 2.94 7.02 -25.58
C PHE A 27 2.97 6.05 -24.39
N GLN A 28 2.78 6.52 -23.16
CA GLN A 28 2.67 5.65 -21.97
C GLN A 28 1.36 4.89 -21.96
N THR A 29 0.25 5.53 -22.37
CA THR A 29 -1.03 4.84 -22.57
C THR A 29 -0.90 3.76 -23.64
N PHE A 30 -0.23 4.08 -24.76
CA PHE A 30 0.09 3.11 -25.81
C PHE A 30 0.99 1.97 -25.31
N LEU A 31 2.04 2.26 -24.54
CA LEU A 31 2.90 1.26 -23.91
C LEU A 31 2.10 0.35 -22.97
N TYR A 32 1.14 0.89 -22.22
CA TYR A 32 0.26 0.09 -21.35
C TYR A 32 -0.58 -0.91 -22.15
N TYR A 33 -1.20 -0.47 -23.25
CA TYR A 33 -1.97 -1.35 -24.14
C TYR A 33 -1.07 -2.34 -24.89
N SER A 34 0.12 -1.91 -25.32
CA SER A 34 1.10 -2.76 -25.99
C SER A 34 1.68 -3.81 -25.04
N LEU A 35 1.96 -3.47 -23.77
CA LEU A 35 2.44 -4.41 -22.76
C LEU A 35 1.38 -5.47 -22.46
N PHE A 36 0.11 -5.07 -22.39
CA PHE A 36 -1.01 -5.99 -22.25
C PHE A 36 -1.10 -6.97 -23.44
N LEU A 37 -0.96 -6.46 -24.67
CA LEU A 37 -0.92 -7.28 -25.88
C LEU A 37 0.31 -8.20 -25.94
N CYS A 38 1.48 -7.73 -25.52
CA CYS A 38 2.70 -8.54 -25.43
C CYS A 38 2.57 -9.68 -24.41
N VAL A 39 1.91 -9.45 -23.26
CA VAL A 39 1.65 -10.52 -22.28
C VAL A 39 0.75 -11.61 -22.88
N VAL A 40 -0.31 -11.23 -23.59
CA VAL A 40 -1.19 -12.18 -24.30
C VAL A 40 -0.42 -12.94 -25.39
N PHE A 41 0.46 -12.25 -26.11
CA PHE A 41 1.26 -12.83 -27.19
C PHE A 41 2.36 -13.78 -26.68
N VAL A 42 3.03 -13.44 -25.58
CA VAL A 42 4.04 -14.30 -24.91
C VAL A 42 3.40 -15.56 -24.37
N VAL A 43 2.23 -15.48 -23.73
CA VAL A 43 1.49 -16.67 -23.26
C VAL A 43 1.11 -17.57 -24.43
N SER A 44 0.70 -16.98 -25.55
CA SER A 44 0.32 -17.71 -26.76
C SER A 44 1.54 -18.37 -27.44
N LEU A 45 2.68 -17.68 -27.51
CA LEU A 45 3.94 -18.22 -28.03
C LEU A 45 4.53 -19.30 -27.13
N SER A 46 4.50 -19.12 -25.80
CA SER A 46 4.93 -20.15 -24.84
C SER A 46 4.07 -21.41 -24.96
N ALA A 47 2.76 -21.27 -25.14
CA ALA A 47 1.87 -22.40 -25.42
C ALA A 47 2.21 -23.08 -26.75
N ILE A 48 2.43 -22.33 -27.82
CA ILE A 48 2.82 -22.89 -29.13
C ILE A 48 4.20 -23.59 -29.06
N ASN A 49 5.16 -23.03 -28.32
CA ASN A 49 6.50 -23.58 -28.18
C ASN A 49 6.51 -24.89 -27.35
N MET A 50 5.59 -25.02 -26.37
CA MET A 50 5.33 -26.31 -25.69
C MET A 50 4.85 -27.41 -26.65
N PHE A 51 4.15 -27.04 -27.72
CA PHE A 51 3.66 -28.01 -28.71
C PHE A 51 4.69 -28.31 -29.83
N THR A 52 5.74 -27.51 -29.98
CA THR A 52 6.63 -27.58 -31.15
C THR A 52 8.07 -27.99 -30.84
N ASN A 53 8.61 -27.74 -29.64
CA ASN A 53 9.99 -28.09 -29.28
C ASN A 53 10.06 -28.76 -27.90
N ASN A 54 10.98 -29.73 -27.73
CA ASN A 54 11.26 -30.46 -26.47
C ASN A 54 11.86 -29.56 -25.37
N ILE A 55 11.24 -28.43 -25.07
CA ILE A 55 11.57 -27.61 -23.90
C ILE A 55 11.08 -28.38 -22.67
N THR A 56 11.92 -28.50 -21.65
CA THR A 56 11.52 -29.20 -20.43
C THR A 56 10.41 -28.42 -19.75
N ALA A 57 9.33 -29.11 -19.37
CA ALA A 57 8.13 -28.50 -18.77
C ALA A 57 8.44 -27.61 -17.56
N VAL A 58 9.57 -27.85 -16.90
CA VAL A 58 10.06 -27.12 -15.72
C VAL A 58 10.44 -25.67 -16.05
N GLU A 59 11.09 -25.40 -17.18
CA GLU A 59 11.52 -24.04 -17.57
C GLU A 59 10.33 -23.19 -18.02
N VAL A 60 9.35 -23.80 -18.67
CA VAL A 60 8.09 -23.13 -19.02
C VAL A 60 7.26 -22.86 -17.76
N ALA A 61 7.24 -23.80 -16.80
CA ALA A 61 6.52 -23.65 -15.54
C ALA A 61 7.10 -22.55 -14.64
N THR A 62 8.42 -22.42 -14.53
CA THR A 62 9.06 -21.35 -13.71
C THR A 62 8.86 -19.97 -14.32
N THR A 63 8.95 -19.85 -15.64
CA THR A 63 8.71 -18.58 -16.35
C THR A 63 7.24 -18.18 -16.27
N LEU A 64 6.32 -19.13 -16.43
CA LEU A 64 4.88 -18.90 -16.22
C LEU A 64 4.56 -18.56 -14.78
N ALA A 65 5.18 -19.21 -13.78
CA ALA A 65 4.94 -18.94 -12.36
C ALA A 65 5.38 -17.52 -11.95
N ALA A 66 6.55 -17.05 -12.42
CA ALA A 66 7.01 -15.68 -12.15
C ALA A 66 6.07 -14.63 -12.78
N PHE A 67 5.62 -14.86 -14.02
CA PHE A 67 4.61 -14.02 -14.66
C PHE A 67 3.26 -14.11 -13.96
N PHE A 68 2.85 -15.29 -13.48
CA PHE A 68 1.61 -15.48 -12.75
C PHE A 68 1.65 -14.74 -11.41
N VAL A 69 2.76 -14.69 -10.69
CA VAL A 69 2.85 -13.96 -9.40
C VAL A 69 2.76 -12.45 -9.62
N ILE A 70 3.44 -11.91 -10.64
CA ILE A 70 3.40 -10.49 -10.99
C ILE A 70 2.02 -10.11 -11.53
N PHE A 71 1.46 -10.93 -12.43
CA PHE A 71 0.12 -10.75 -12.96
C PHE A 71 -0.95 -10.96 -11.88
N HIS A 72 -0.77 -11.89 -10.93
CA HIS A 72 -1.66 -12.13 -9.79
C HIS A 72 -1.62 -10.96 -8.81
N HIS A 73 -0.46 -10.36 -8.54
CA HIS A 73 -0.38 -9.14 -7.73
C HIS A 73 -1.01 -7.94 -8.45
N LEU A 74 -0.78 -7.80 -9.76
CA LEU A 74 -1.41 -6.78 -10.60
C LEU A 74 -2.91 -7.01 -10.80
N THR A 75 -3.39 -8.27 -10.84
CA THR A 75 -4.81 -8.61 -10.96
C THR A 75 -5.53 -8.63 -9.64
N ARG A 76 -4.88 -8.91 -8.51
CA ARG A 76 -5.41 -8.60 -7.17
C ARG A 76 -5.52 -7.09 -6.98
N LEU A 77 -4.52 -6.32 -7.41
CA LEU A 77 -4.63 -4.85 -7.46
C LEU A 77 -5.78 -4.41 -8.37
N LYS A 78 -5.89 -4.97 -9.58
CA LYS A 78 -6.97 -4.63 -10.51
C LYS A 78 -8.34 -5.06 -10.01
N ASN A 79 -8.50 -6.22 -9.36
CA ASN A 79 -9.77 -6.68 -8.82
C ASN A 79 -10.18 -5.88 -7.59
N ILE A 80 -9.23 -5.49 -6.74
CA ILE A 80 -9.50 -4.56 -5.62
C ILE A 80 -9.81 -3.16 -6.16
N PHE A 81 -9.11 -2.70 -7.20
CA PHE A 81 -9.37 -1.42 -7.84
C PHE A 81 -10.70 -1.40 -8.61
N TYR A 82 -11.03 -2.46 -9.34
CA TYR A 82 -12.31 -2.62 -10.02
C TYR A 82 -13.44 -2.79 -9.03
N LEU A 83 -13.27 -3.58 -7.96
CA LEU A 83 -14.25 -3.68 -6.89
C LEU A 83 -14.44 -2.32 -6.23
N PHE A 84 -13.36 -1.59 -5.94
CA PHE A 84 -13.42 -0.23 -5.41
C PHE A 84 -14.18 0.69 -6.37
N CYS A 85 -13.82 0.75 -7.65
CA CYS A 85 -14.51 1.56 -8.66
C CYS A 85 -15.98 1.16 -8.84
N VAL A 86 -16.32 -0.13 -8.80
CA VAL A 86 -17.70 -0.63 -8.87
C VAL A 86 -18.47 -0.23 -7.61
N THR A 87 -17.94 -0.49 -6.41
CA THR A 87 -18.58 -0.07 -5.15
C THR A 87 -18.79 1.43 -5.07
N LEU A 88 -17.85 2.19 -5.62
CA LEU A 88 -17.83 3.64 -5.60
C LEU A 88 -18.78 4.24 -6.65
N THR A 89 -18.84 3.66 -7.85
CA THR A 89 -19.87 4.01 -8.85
C THR A 89 -21.27 3.63 -8.36
N THR A 90 -21.44 2.47 -7.72
CA THR A 90 -22.72 2.10 -7.10
C THR A 90 -23.08 3.04 -5.95
N TRP A 91 -22.10 3.47 -5.15
CA TRP A 91 -22.29 4.46 -4.09
C TRP A 91 -22.76 5.79 -4.68
N THR A 92 -22.09 6.32 -5.70
CA THR A 92 -22.47 7.58 -6.37
C THR A 92 -23.88 7.53 -7.00
N MET A 93 -24.30 6.36 -7.48
CA MET A 93 -25.65 6.19 -8.05
C MET A 93 -26.72 6.13 -6.95
N LEU A 94 -26.38 5.58 -5.78
CA LEU A 94 -27.26 5.58 -4.61
C LEU A 94 -27.41 6.97 -3.99
N THR A 95 -26.31 7.72 -3.85
CA THR A 95 -26.30 9.05 -3.24
C THR A 95 -27.05 10.09 -4.05
N VAL A 96 -26.99 10.03 -5.39
CA VAL A 96 -27.78 10.92 -6.27
C VAL A 96 -29.30 10.75 -6.08
N SER A 97 -29.74 9.60 -5.54
CA SER A 97 -31.15 9.36 -5.21
C SER A 97 -31.57 9.92 -3.85
N LEU A 98 -30.64 10.46 -3.06
CA LEU A 98 -30.93 11.04 -1.74
C LEU A 98 -31.61 12.40 -1.87
N SER A 99 -32.54 12.67 -0.95
CA SER A 99 -33.19 13.98 -0.79
C SER A 99 -32.41 14.93 0.12
N LYS A 100 -31.27 14.48 0.68
CA LYS A 100 -30.42 15.20 1.61
C LYS A 100 -28.94 15.00 1.23
N LEU A 101 -28.08 15.94 1.63
CA LEU A 101 -26.64 15.84 1.40
C LEU A 101 -26.03 14.74 2.29
N PRO A 102 -25.05 13.98 1.77
CA PRO A 102 -24.25 13.06 2.58
C PRO A 102 -23.52 13.75 3.72
N PHE A 103 -23.05 14.99 3.50
CA PHE A 103 -22.38 15.79 4.51
C PHE A 103 -23.23 17.02 4.85
N GLU A 104 -23.28 17.37 6.14
CA GLU A 104 -23.94 18.60 6.59
C GLU A 104 -23.08 19.82 6.23
N CYS A 105 -23.22 20.30 4.99
CA CYS A 105 -22.53 21.48 4.51
C CYS A 105 -23.50 22.63 4.19
N TYR A 106 -22.95 23.84 4.08
CA TYR A 106 -23.72 25.00 3.65
C TYR A 106 -24.17 24.84 2.19
N VAL A 107 -25.48 24.96 1.93
CA VAL A 107 -26.05 24.90 0.58
C VAL A 107 -26.23 26.31 0.04
N PRO A 108 -25.44 26.76 -0.95
CA PRO A 108 -25.63 28.07 -1.54
C PRO A 108 -26.94 28.13 -2.33
N LYS A 109 -27.68 29.24 -2.20
CA LYS A 109 -28.99 29.43 -2.85
C LYS A 109 -28.98 29.32 -4.38
N TRP A 110 -27.82 29.53 -5.00
CA TRP A 110 -27.65 29.51 -6.46
C TRP A 110 -27.34 28.11 -7.02
N MET A 111 -26.97 27.15 -6.17
CA MET A 111 -26.57 25.81 -6.62
C MET A 111 -27.70 24.80 -6.36
N PRO A 112 -28.17 24.08 -7.40
CA PRO A 112 -29.13 23.00 -7.20
C PRO A 112 -28.54 21.89 -6.31
N LEU A 113 -29.35 21.34 -5.40
CA LEU A 113 -28.95 20.29 -4.45
C LEU A 113 -28.25 19.10 -5.13
N ARG A 114 -28.78 18.64 -6.27
CA ARG A 114 -28.20 17.51 -7.02
C ARG A 114 -26.80 17.79 -7.54
N SER A 115 -26.52 19.02 -7.97
CA SER A 115 -25.18 19.41 -8.42
C SER A 115 -24.19 19.41 -7.25
N LEU A 116 -24.64 19.82 -6.07
CA LEU A 116 -23.82 19.80 -4.86
C LEU A 116 -23.53 18.36 -4.40
N ILE A 117 -24.52 17.45 -4.42
CA ILE A 117 -24.32 16.02 -4.12
C ILE A 117 -23.27 15.40 -5.07
N ILE A 118 -23.39 15.65 -6.38
CA ILE A 118 -22.42 15.14 -7.35
C ILE A 118 -21.01 15.69 -7.08
N LEU A 119 -20.91 16.98 -6.73
CA LEU A 119 -19.63 17.59 -6.39
C LEU A 119 -19.02 16.94 -5.14
N GLU A 120 -19.79 16.79 -4.07
CA GLU A 120 -19.35 16.13 -2.83
C GLU A 120 -18.89 14.71 -3.08
N ASP A 121 -19.66 13.93 -3.85
CA ASP A 121 -19.29 12.58 -4.21
C ASP A 121 -17.99 12.55 -5.01
N VAL A 122 -17.86 13.36 -6.05
CA VAL A 122 -16.63 13.40 -6.87
C VAL A 122 -15.41 13.78 -6.02
N VAL A 123 -15.54 14.75 -5.12
CA VAL A 123 -14.46 15.16 -4.21
C VAL A 123 -14.13 14.03 -3.24
N CYS A 124 -15.13 13.41 -2.61
CA CYS A 124 -14.96 12.28 -1.69
C CYS A 124 -14.24 11.12 -2.38
N VAL A 125 -14.69 10.76 -3.59
CA VAL A 125 -14.07 9.75 -4.45
C VAL A 125 -12.61 10.07 -4.72
N ALA A 126 -12.32 11.31 -5.15
CA ALA A 126 -10.97 11.72 -5.49
C ALA A 126 -10.03 11.63 -4.27
N VAL A 127 -10.49 12.08 -3.10
CA VAL A 127 -9.74 12.00 -1.85
C VAL A 127 -9.47 10.54 -1.46
N CYS A 128 -10.50 9.69 -1.46
CA CYS A 128 -10.39 8.27 -1.15
C CYS A 128 -9.42 7.55 -2.11
N LEU A 129 -9.49 7.87 -3.41
CA LEU A 129 -8.59 7.31 -4.41
C LEU A 129 -7.14 7.70 -4.17
N VAL A 130 -6.86 8.98 -3.91
CA VAL A 130 -5.50 9.47 -3.62
C VAL A 130 -4.92 8.80 -2.37
N LEU A 131 -5.73 8.70 -1.30
CA LEU A 131 -5.33 8.01 -0.07
C LEU A 131 -5.00 6.53 -0.35
N HIS A 132 -5.86 5.84 -1.09
CA HIS A 132 -5.66 4.43 -1.41
C HIS A 132 -4.41 4.21 -2.28
N CYS A 133 -4.22 5.01 -3.33
CA CYS A 133 -3.04 4.95 -4.19
C CYS A 133 -1.75 5.18 -3.39
N THR A 134 -1.75 6.15 -2.48
CA THR A 134 -0.59 6.46 -1.63
C THR A 134 -0.27 5.30 -0.68
N ASN A 135 -1.28 4.73 -0.03
CA ASN A 135 -1.11 3.55 0.83
C ASN A 135 -0.57 2.35 0.06
N MET A 136 -1.10 2.09 -1.14
CA MET A 136 -0.66 0.98 -1.98
C MET A 136 0.79 1.15 -2.44
N LEU A 137 1.17 2.37 -2.84
CA LEU A 137 2.55 2.69 -3.19
C LEU A 137 3.49 2.45 -2.00
N PHE A 138 3.14 3.00 -0.83
CA PHE A 138 3.93 2.85 0.38
C PHE A 138 4.10 1.38 0.78
N MET A 139 3.01 0.62 0.85
CA MET A 139 3.03 -0.81 1.19
C MET A 139 3.82 -1.64 0.18
N THR A 140 3.77 -1.28 -1.10
CA THR A 140 4.57 -1.95 -2.14
C THR A 140 6.06 -1.71 -1.91
N ILE A 141 6.46 -0.46 -1.64
CA ILE A 141 7.86 -0.10 -1.35
C ILE A 141 8.38 -0.86 -0.11
N VAL A 142 7.60 -0.85 0.98
CA VAL A 142 7.96 -1.54 2.22
C VAL A 142 8.04 -3.05 2.01
N THR A 143 7.12 -3.63 1.23
CA THR A 143 7.13 -5.09 0.94
C THR A 143 8.35 -5.47 0.10
N LEU A 144 8.69 -4.70 -0.93
CA LEU A 144 9.88 -4.93 -1.74
C LEU A 144 11.15 -4.84 -0.89
N LEU A 145 11.24 -3.84 -0.01
CA LEU A 145 12.35 -3.70 0.93
C LEU A 145 12.43 -4.91 1.88
N ALA A 146 11.31 -5.35 2.44
CA ALA A 146 11.27 -6.52 3.32
C ALA A 146 11.72 -7.81 2.60
N LEU A 147 11.31 -7.99 1.33
CA LEU A 147 11.76 -9.12 0.51
C LEU A 147 13.26 -9.06 0.24
N GLN A 148 13.80 -7.88 -0.09
CA GLN A 148 15.24 -7.70 -0.32
C GLN A 148 16.07 -7.98 0.94
N VAL A 149 15.61 -7.53 2.10
CA VAL A 149 16.26 -7.83 3.39
C VAL A 149 16.20 -9.32 3.70
N ARG A 150 15.07 -9.98 3.44
CA ARG A 150 14.92 -11.43 3.65
C ARG A 150 15.88 -12.23 2.76
N MET A 151 15.94 -11.94 1.46
CA MET A 151 16.87 -12.62 0.54
C MET A 151 18.32 -12.46 0.98
N LEU A 152 18.68 -11.25 1.45
CA LEU A 152 20.01 -10.99 2.00
C LEU A 152 20.27 -11.82 3.27
N SER A 153 19.29 -11.91 4.17
CA SER A 153 19.38 -12.71 5.40
C SER A 153 19.55 -14.21 5.11
N ASP A 154 18.80 -14.74 4.13
CA ASP A 154 18.89 -16.14 3.72
C ASP A 154 20.29 -16.45 3.15
N ASN A 155 20.86 -15.53 2.36
CA ASN A 155 22.22 -15.67 1.85
C ASN A 155 23.27 -15.63 2.97
N PHE A 156 23.15 -14.71 3.93
CA PHE A 156 24.06 -14.65 5.08
C PHE A 156 24.05 -15.93 5.93
N GLY A 157 22.88 -16.55 6.11
CA GLY A 157 22.77 -17.83 6.84
C GLY A 157 23.64 -18.93 6.22
N ASN A 158 23.61 -19.03 4.89
CA ASN A 158 24.36 -20.05 4.15
C ASN A 158 25.89 -19.90 4.25
N ILE A 159 26.42 -18.69 4.48
CA ILE A 159 27.88 -18.49 4.66
C ILE A 159 28.39 -19.16 5.93
N PHE A 160 27.61 -19.13 7.01
CA PHE A 160 28.06 -19.70 8.29
C PHE A 160 28.12 -21.23 8.29
N GLU A 161 27.53 -21.88 7.29
CA GLU A 161 27.56 -23.33 7.11
C GLU A 161 28.79 -23.81 6.32
N LEU A 162 29.55 -22.91 5.69
CA LEU A 162 30.76 -23.24 4.95
C LEU A 162 31.98 -23.29 5.90
N GLU A 163 32.53 -24.49 6.13
CA GLU A 163 33.67 -24.72 7.02
C GLU A 163 35.00 -24.12 6.50
N ASP A 164 35.14 -23.90 5.18
CA ASP A 164 36.33 -23.31 4.56
C ASP A 164 36.01 -21.99 3.84
N CYS A 165 36.57 -20.88 4.34
CA CYS A 165 36.48 -19.57 3.71
C CYS A 165 37.48 -19.45 2.54
N ASP A 166 37.03 -19.78 1.33
CA ASP A 166 37.77 -19.51 0.10
C ASP A 166 37.79 -18.00 -0.24
N GLU A 167 38.74 -17.56 -1.08
CA GLU A 167 38.84 -16.19 -1.58
C GLU A 167 37.57 -15.78 -2.35
N MET A 168 36.91 -16.74 -3.01
CA MET A 168 35.60 -16.53 -3.66
C MET A 168 34.53 -16.07 -2.65
N THR A 169 34.51 -16.66 -1.45
CA THR A 169 33.58 -16.30 -0.37
C THR A 169 33.78 -14.87 0.11
N ARG A 170 35.01 -14.35 0.07
CA ARG A 170 35.31 -12.95 0.45
C ARG A 170 34.75 -11.94 -0.54
N ILE A 171 34.76 -12.27 -1.83
CA ILE A 171 34.21 -11.40 -2.88
C ILE A 171 32.69 -11.31 -2.74
N GLU A 172 32.01 -12.45 -2.60
CA GLU A 172 30.56 -12.51 -2.41
C GLU A 172 30.12 -11.79 -1.13
N LEU A 173 30.83 -12.02 -0.02
CA LEU A 173 30.59 -11.33 1.24
C LEU A 173 30.69 -9.79 1.07
N LYS A 174 31.69 -9.33 0.32
CA LYS A 174 31.86 -7.90 0.04
C LYS A 174 30.68 -7.34 -0.76
N GLU A 175 30.17 -8.07 -1.74
CA GLU A 175 28.98 -7.67 -2.51
C GLU A 175 27.72 -7.62 -1.63
N TRP A 176 27.54 -8.59 -0.74
CA TRP A 176 26.38 -8.61 0.16
C TRP A 176 26.44 -7.50 1.21
N ILE A 177 27.62 -7.18 1.73
CA ILE A 177 27.82 -6.00 2.60
C ILE A 177 27.48 -4.72 1.84
N GLN A 178 27.88 -4.59 0.58
CA GLN A 178 27.52 -3.43 -0.24
C GLN A 178 26.01 -3.35 -0.48
N HIS A 179 25.35 -4.47 -0.77
CA HIS A 179 23.89 -4.52 -0.91
C HIS A 179 23.18 -4.16 0.39
N HIS A 180 23.67 -4.64 1.54
CA HIS A 180 23.16 -4.26 2.85
C HIS A 180 23.26 -2.75 3.08
N CYS A 181 24.42 -2.15 2.82
CA CYS A 181 24.62 -0.70 2.94
C CYS A 181 23.71 0.08 1.99
N PHE A 182 23.44 -0.45 0.79
CA PHE A 182 22.47 0.14 -0.14
C PHE A 182 21.04 0.08 0.44
N LEU A 183 20.61 -1.06 0.97
CA LEU A 183 19.28 -1.22 1.57
C LEU A 183 19.08 -0.26 2.75
N LEU A 184 20.09 -0.07 3.61
CA LEU A 184 20.03 0.91 4.70
C LEU A 184 19.82 2.34 4.18
N LYS A 185 20.60 2.77 3.19
CA LYS A 185 20.42 4.10 2.56
C LYS A 185 19.06 4.23 1.89
N TYR A 186 18.55 3.15 1.31
CA TYR A 186 17.23 3.13 0.70
C TYR A 186 16.13 3.27 1.75
N VAL A 187 16.23 2.58 2.89
CA VAL A 187 15.34 2.74 4.05
C VAL A 187 15.32 4.20 4.51
N ASP A 188 16.50 4.81 4.65
CA ASP A 188 16.60 6.22 5.06
C ASP A 188 15.91 7.15 4.05
N THR A 189 16.08 6.90 2.75
CA THR A 189 15.42 7.67 1.69
C THR A 189 13.91 7.51 1.73
N VAL A 190 13.41 6.29 1.95
CA VAL A 190 11.97 6.01 2.10
C VAL A 190 11.42 6.71 3.35
N ASN A 191 12.14 6.62 4.47
CA ASN A 191 11.76 7.32 5.70
C ASN A 191 11.73 8.84 5.49
N GLU A 192 12.74 9.43 4.86
CA GLU A 192 12.74 10.86 4.57
C GLU A 192 11.54 11.27 3.69
N ALA A 193 11.24 10.48 2.66
CA ALA A 193 10.13 10.75 1.73
C ALA A 193 8.75 10.64 2.39
N PHE A 194 8.51 9.62 3.23
CA PHE A 194 7.18 9.31 3.74
C PHE A 194 6.94 9.73 5.19
N SER A 195 7.99 9.95 6.01
CA SER A 195 7.87 10.19 7.46
C SER A 195 6.94 11.34 7.82
N ARG A 196 7.06 12.49 7.14
CA ARG A 196 6.21 13.66 7.40
C ARG A 196 4.76 13.41 6.98
N GLY A 197 4.54 12.80 5.82
CA GLY A 197 3.21 12.44 5.33
C GLY A 197 2.52 11.44 6.26
N MET A 198 3.26 10.43 6.71
CA MET A 198 2.78 9.43 7.67
C MET A 198 2.44 10.03 9.03
N LEU A 199 3.20 11.02 9.50
CA LEU A 199 2.89 11.72 10.76
C LEU A 199 1.57 12.50 10.65
N VAL A 200 1.37 13.26 9.57
CA VAL A 200 0.11 13.98 9.31
C VAL A 200 -1.06 13.00 9.17
N TYR A 201 -0.85 11.90 8.45
CA TYR A 201 -1.84 10.85 8.30
C TYR A 201 -2.23 10.23 9.65
N LEU A 202 -1.24 9.90 10.50
CA LEU A 202 -1.48 9.35 11.84
C LEU A 202 -2.25 10.36 12.71
N GLY A 203 -1.85 11.63 12.70
CA GLY A 203 -2.55 12.70 13.42
C GLY A 203 -4.02 12.83 12.98
N ASN A 204 -4.27 12.77 11.67
CA ASN A 204 -5.64 12.78 11.14
C ASN A 204 -6.43 11.56 11.62
N VAL A 205 -5.87 10.35 11.53
CA VAL A 205 -6.55 9.12 11.98
C VAL A 205 -6.89 9.19 13.47
N VAL A 206 -5.95 9.62 14.31
CA VAL A 206 -6.18 9.77 15.75
C VAL A 206 -7.25 10.84 16.01
N GLY A 207 -7.19 11.99 15.35
CA GLY A 207 -8.21 13.03 15.46
C GLY A 207 -9.61 12.53 15.09
N PHE A 208 -9.74 11.84 13.95
CA PHE A 208 -10.99 11.22 13.51
C PHE A 208 -11.51 10.19 14.52
N LEU A 209 -10.64 9.33 15.06
CA LEU A 209 -11.01 8.35 16.08
C LEU A 209 -11.51 9.04 17.36
N CYS A 210 -10.82 10.08 17.84
CA CYS A 210 -11.24 10.84 19.01
C CYS A 210 -12.61 11.50 18.80
N SER A 211 -12.83 12.16 17.66
CA SER A 211 -14.14 12.75 17.32
C SER A 211 -15.24 11.70 17.22
N TYR A 212 -14.95 10.55 16.62
CA TYR A 212 -15.90 9.45 16.49
C TYR A 212 -16.27 8.85 17.85
N ILE A 213 -15.29 8.63 18.72
CA ILE A 213 -15.51 8.16 20.11
C ILE A 213 -16.36 9.15 20.89
N PHE A 214 -16.10 10.45 20.75
CA PHE A 214 -16.89 11.48 21.41
C PHE A 214 -18.35 11.47 20.94
N ILE A 215 -18.58 11.42 19.62
CA ILE A 215 -19.94 11.29 19.06
C ILE A 215 -20.61 10.01 19.59
N LEU A 216 -19.89 8.89 19.57
CA LEU A 216 -20.39 7.62 20.10
C LEU A 216 -20.70 7.65 21.60
N SER A 217 -19.93 8.42 22.38
CA SER A 217 -20.18 8.56 23.81
C SER A 217 -21.46 9.35 24.12
N ILE A 218 -21.84 10.28 23.24
CA ILE A 218 -23.05 11.10 23.39
C ILE A 218 -24.26 10.40 22.79
N SER A 219 -24.07 9.61 21.73
CA SER A 219 -25.15 8.79 21.19
C SER A 219 -25.44 7.63 22.16
N ASP A 220 -26.69 7.44 22.58
CA ASP A 220 -27.16 6.30 23.40
C ASP A 220 -27.04 4.93 22.69
N ILE A 221 -26.10 4.77 21.76
CA ILE A 221 -25.83 3.54 21.05
C ILE A 221 -25.07 2.61 22.00
N SER A 222 -25.82 1.74 22.67
CA SER A 222 -25.33 0.70 23.57
C SER A 222 -24.48 -0.40 22.89
N ASP A 223 -24.23 -0.31 21.58
CA ASP A 223 -23.72 -1.40 20.75
C ASP A 223 -22.17 -1.48 20.63
N PHE A 224 -21.45 -0.72 21.47
CA PHE A 224 -19.98 -0.76 21.51
C PHE A 224 -19.43 -2.16 21.88
N GLY A 225 -20.26 -3.02 22.47
CA GLY A 225 -19.94 -4.42 22.76
C GLY A 225 -19.55 -5.24 21.52
N SER A 226 -20.00 -4.82 20.32
CA SER A 226 -19.66 -5.47 19.05
C SER A 226 -18.23 -5.19 18.56
N VAL A 227 -17.58 -4.13 19.04
CA VAL A 227 -16.22 -3.71 18.61
C VAL A 227 -15.13 -4.46 19.38
N ILE A 228 -15.37 -4.80 20.64
CA ILE A 228 -14.46 -5.53 21.53
C ILE A 228 -13.97 -6.87 20.94
N PRO A 229 -14.81 -7.74 20.35
CA PRO A 229 -14.33 -9.00 19.78
C PRO A 229 -13.41 -8.81 18.57
N ILE A 230 -13.59 -7.75 17.76
CA ILE A 230 -12.72 -7.46 16.60
C ILE A 230 -11.32 -7.08 17.09
N VAL A 231 -11.24 -6.26 18.13
CA VAL A 231 -9.98 -5.87 18.78
C VAL A 231 -9.23 -7.08 19.32
N ASN A 232 -9.94 -7.97 20.02
CA ASN A 232 -9.35 -9.16 20.63
C ASN A 232 -8.82 -10.18 19.60
N VAL A 233 -9.34 -10.19 18.37
CA VAL A 233 -8.85 -11.04 17.28
C VAL A 233 -7.56 -10.49 16.63
N ILE A 234 -7.37 -9.16 16.64
CA ILE A 234 -6.19 -8.52 16.02
C ILE A 234 -4.96 -8.56 16.95
N LEU A 235 -5.18 -8.54 18.27
CA LEU A 235 -4.15 -8.52 19.31
C LEU A 235 -3.06 -9.61 19.19
N PRO A 236 -3.39 -10.89 18.95
CA PRO A 236 -2.41 -11.98 18.91
C PRO A 236 -1.48 -11.93 17.68
N GLY A 237 -1.90 -11.30 16.58
CA GLY A 237 -1.12 -11.22 15.33
C GLY A 237 0.06 -10.24 15.36
N SER A 238 0.23 -9.51 16.47
CA SER A 238 1.09 -8.32 16.54
C SER A 238 2.60 -8.56 16.72
N GLN A 239 3.06 -9.81 16.82
CA GLN A 239 4.40 -10.11 17.35
C GLN A 239 5.58 -9.95 16.37
N LYS A 240 5.39 -9.57 15.10
CA LYS A 240 6.51 -9.33 14.16
C LYS A 240 6.92 -7.85 14.12
N ARG A 241 8.17 -7.58 14.52
CA ARG A 241 8.76 -6.23 14.50
C ARG A 241 9.18 -5.84 13.08
N VAL A 242 8.37 -4.99 12.45
CA VAL A 242 8.76 -4.13 11.33
C VAL A 242 8.41 -2.71 11.77
N ALA A 243 9.39 -1.81 11.76
CA ALA A 243 9.26 -0.45 12.28
C ALA A 243 9.60 0.58 11.19
N VAL A 244 8.73 1.57 11.00
CA VAL A 244 8.96 2.74 10.13
C VAL A 244 8.90 3.98 11.01
N THR A 245 9.83 4.92 10.92
CA THR A 245 9.79 6.11 11.80
C THR A 245 8.81 7.17 11.30
N ALA A 246 7.87 7.59 12.17
CA ALA A 246 6.91 8.67 11.91
C ALA A 246 7.51 10.01 12.33
N GLY A 247 8.14 10.73 11.41
CA GLY A 247 8.61 12.10 11.60
C GLY A 247 9.53 12.30 12.81
N SER A 248 10.36 11.30 13.14
CA SER A 248 11.20 11.23 14.36
C SER A 248 10.46 11.16 15.71
N PHE A 249 9.11 11.15 15.73
CA PHE A 249 8.32 11.06 16.97
C PHE A 249 8.24 9.65 17.54
N GLY A 250 8.34 8.63 16.69
CA GLY A 250 8.29 7.24 17.13
C GLY A 250 8.28 6.25 15.97
N GLU A 251 8.43 4.98 16.31
CA GLU A 251 8.34 3.88 15.35
C GLU A 251 6.87 3.49 15.12
N LEU A 252 6.40 3.56 13.88
CA LEU A 252 5.20 2.89 13.39
C LEU A 252 5.51 1.39 13.30
N SER A 253 5.15 0.70 14.36
CA SER A 253 5.08 -0.74 14.41
C SER A 253 3.62 -1.16 14.67
N LEU A 254 3.34 -2.44 14.51
CA LEU A 254 2.04 -3.00 14.88
C LEU A 254 1.74 -2.79 16.37
N GLU A 255 2.79 -2.74 17.22
CA GLU A 255 2.68 -2.36 18.63
C GLU A 255 2.15 -0.93 18.80
N THR A 256 2.60 0.02 17.99
CA THR A 256 2.10 1.41 18.01
C THR A 256 0.64 1.48 17.61
N CYS A 257 0.22 0.72 16.60
CA CYS A 257 -1.20 0.61 16.24
C CYS A 257 -2.03 0.05 17.41
N MET A 258 -1.53 -0.97 18.10
CA MET A 258 -2.21 -1.54 19.26
C MET A 258 -2.28 -0.57 20.45
N LYS A 259 -1.22 0.21 20.70
CA LYS A 259 -1.21 1.25 21.73
C LYS A 259 -2.28 2.31 21.45
N VAL A 260 -2.35 2.82 20.22
CA VAL A 260 -3.39 3.79 19.82
C VAL A 260 -4.79 3.23 20.05
N LEU A 261 -5.01 1.97 19.68
CA LEU A 261 -6.30 1.32 19.83
C LEU A 261 -6.70 1.12 21.30
N ASN A 262 -5.75 0.72 22.16
CA ASN A 262 -5.98 0.65 23.61
C ASN A 262 -6.33 2.03 24.19
N THR A 263 -5.60 3.09 23.80
CA THR A 263 -5.89 4.46 24.23
C THR A 263 -7.30 4.90 23.84
N VAL A 264 -7.72 4.58 22.62
CA VAL A 264 -9.08 4.84 22.12
C VAL A 264 -10.15 4.17 22.99
N VAL A 265 -9.97 2.88 23.31
CA VAL A 265 -10.92 2.14 24.17
C VAL A 265 -10.95 2.71 25.58
N SER A 266 -9.78 2.99 26.18
CA SER A 266 -9.71 3.60 27.51
C SER A 266 -10.38 4.97 27.56
N TYR A 267 -10.20 5.79 26.52
CA TYR A 267 -10.82 7.11 26.44
C TYR A 267 -12.34 7.03 26.31
N TYR A 268 -12.86 6.11 25.50
CA TYR A 268 -14.31 5.85 25.41
C TYR A 268 -14.91 5.48 26.77
N MET A 269 -14.29 4.52 27.48
CA MET A 269 -14.77 4.07 28.80
C MET A 269 -14.76 5.21 29.84
N PHE A 270 -13.75 6.07 29.78
CA PHE A 270 -13.67 7.26 30.63
C PHE A 270 -14.80 8.25 30.33
N LEU A 271 -15.00 8.62 29.06
CA LEU A 271 -16.08 9.53 28.66
C LEU A 271 -17.45 9.00 29.07
N LYS A 272 -17.69 7.71 28.88
CA LYS A 272 -18.95 7.07 29.29
C LYS A 272 -19.18 7.20 30.79
N THR A 273 -18.17 6.88 31.60
CA THR A 273 -18.24 7.03 33.07
C THR A 273 -18.55 8.49 33.48
N MET A 274 -18.01 9.47 32.76
CA MET A 274 -18.26 10.90 33.02
C MET A 274 -19.66 11.36 32.63
N ILE A 275 -20.28 10.74 31.63
CA ILE A 275 -21.65 11.05 31.18
C ILE A 275 -22.68 10.39 32.10
N ASP A 276 -22.38 9.18 32.58
CA ASP A 276 -23.26 8.40 33.46
C ASP A 276 -23.25 8.88 34.94
N ALA A 277 -22.32 9.77 35.33
CA ALA A 277 -22.14 10.29 36.69
C ALA A 277 -22.87 11.61 36.95
#